data_AF-A0A972B6K9-F1
#
_entry.id   AF-A0A972B6K9-F1
#
_cell.length_a   1.000
_cell.length_b   1.000
_cell.length_c   1.000
_cell.angle_alpha   90.00
_cell.angle_beta   90.00
_cell.angle_gamma   90.00
#
_symmetry.space_group_name_H-M   'P 1'
#
loop_
_entity.id
_entity.type
_entity.pdbx_description
1 polymer ?
#
loop_
_entity_poly.entity_id
_entity_poly.type
_entity_poly.pdbx_seq_one_letter_code
_entity_poly.pdbx_strand_id
1 'polypeptide(L)'
;MCFKDFRKAFCLATGLLGLILIGLGVYLLATFFPLSFITIGTIVAGVLLIILCCLIKCNKIPCFICLLLTLVSLFLIISGILAIVLISSIIVGLILIGLGVLTVILTAVCLILQLCGITIIKPTGRTGCN
;
A
#
# COMPACT_ATOMS: atom_id res chain seq x y z
N MET A 1 -14.56 -5.34 -21.37
CA MET A 1 -13.84 -4.05 -21.47
C MET A 1 -13.49 -3.40 -20.12
N CYS A 2 -13.92 -3.91 -18.96
CA CYS A 2 -13.82 -3.18 -17.67
C CYS A 2 -12.47 -3.24 -16.90
N PHE A 3 -11.48 -4.03 -17.31
CA PHE A 3 -10.27 -4.24 -16.46
C PHE A 3 -9.23 -3.11 -16.51
N LYS A 4 -9.23 -2.29 -17.56
CA LYS A 4 -8.17 -1.28 -17.77
C LYS A 4 -8.39 -0.03 -16.91
N ASP A 5 -9.65 0.36 -16.71
CA ASP A 5 -10.04 1.51 -15.90
C ASP A 5 -9.88 1.24 -14.39
N PHE A 6 -10.24 0.03 -13.93
CA PHE A 6 -10.04 -0.38 -12.54
C PHE A 6 -8.57 -0.38 -12.12
N ARG A 7 -7.65 -0.79 -13.00
CA ARG A 7 -6.19 -0.74 -12.70
C ARG A 7 -5.66 0.68 -12.55
N LYS A 8 -6.14 1.60 -13.39
CA LYS A 8 -5.77 3.03 -13.27
C LYS A 8 -6.31 3.63 -11.98
N ALA A 9 -7.58 3.36 -11.66
CA ALA A 9 -8.19 3.81 -10.40
C ALA A 9 -7.44 3.25 -9.18
N PHE A 10 -7.04 1.97 -9.23
CA PHE A 10 -6.26 1.35 -8.16
C PHE A 10 -4.86 1.98 -7.99
N CYS A 11 -4.12 2.24 -9.08
CA CYS A 11 -2.82 2.92 -8.96
C CYS A 11 -2.99 4.35 -8.46
N LEU A 12 -4.03 5.08 -8.89
CA LEU A 12 -4.34 6.40 -8.35
C LEU A 12 -4.63 6.35 -6.85
N ALA A 13 -5.47 5.41 -6.39
CA ALA A 13 -5.76 5.25 -4.97
C ALA A 13 -4.49 4.90 -4.17
N THR A 14 -3.64 4.04 -4.72
CA THR A 14 -2.36 3.64 -4.11
C THR A 14 -1.37 4.81 -4.05
N GLY A 15 -1.28 5.61 -5.11
CA GLY A 15 -0.46 6.81 -5.17
C GLY A 15 -0.94 7.89 -4.21
N LEU A 16 -2.26 8.10 -4.12
CA LEU A 16 -2.87 9.01 -3.15
C LEU A 16 -2.56 8.56 -1.72
N LEU A 17 -2.66 7.27 -1.44
CA LEU A 17 -2.29 6.69 -0.15
C LEU A 17 -0.79 6.91 0.15
N GLY A 18 0.09 6.71 -0.82
CA GLY A 18 1.52 7.04 -0.69
C GLY A 18 1.76 8.52 -0.33
N LEU A 19 1.04 9.43 -0.97
CA LEU A 19 1.12 10.87 -0.67
C LEU A 19 0.65 11.20 0.75
N ILE A 20 -0.43 10.55 1.21
CA ILE A 20 -0.92 10.67 2.59
C ILE A 20 0.13 10.14 3.58
N LEU A 21 0.79 9.02 3.28
CA LEU A 21 1.88 8.48 4.12
C LEU A 21 3.05 9.46 4.25
N ILE A 22 3.46 10.11 3.15
CA ILE A 22 4.53 11.11 3.19
C ILE A 22 4.10 12.31 4.02
N GLY A 23 2.89 12.83 3.79
CA GLY A 23 2.35 13.96 4.56
C GLY A 23 2.28 13.65 6.06
N LEU A 24 1.83 12.45 6.41
CA LEU A 24 1.83 11.97 7.79
C LEU A 24 3.25 11.88 8.35
N GLY A 25 4.20 11.32 7.58
CA GLY A 25 5.61 11.26 7.98
C GLY A 25 6.22 12.63 8.24
N VAL A 26 5.97 13.62 7.39
CA VAL A 26 6.43 15.00 7.60
C VAL A 26 5.76 15.62 8.84
N TYR A 27 4.48 15.34 9.08
CA TYR A 27 3.79 15.78 10.30
C TYR A 27 4.40 15.19 11.57
N LEU A 28 4.73 13.88 11.59
CA LEU A 28 5.44 13.25 12.69
C LEU A 28 6.84 13.86 12.89
N LEU A 29 7.50 14.24 11.80
CA LEU A 29 8.81 14.89 11.86
C LEU A 29 8.73 16.29 12.48
N ALA A 30 7.74 17.08 12.08
CA ALA A 30 7.52 18.43 12.60
C ALA A 30 7.10 18.45 14.08
N THR A 31 6.39 17.42 14.53
CA THR A 31 5.95 17.26 15.93
C THR A 31 7.01 16.63 16.83
N PHE A 32 8.24 16.42 16.32
CA PHE A 32 9.36 15.80 17.04
C PHE A 32 8.98 14.48 17.71
N PHE A 33 8.28 13.61 16.96
CA PHE A 33 7.85 12.32 17.49
C PHE A 33 9.07 11.47 17.89
N PRO A 34 9.11 10.91 19.11
CA PRO A 34 10.32 10.31 19.66
C PRO A 34 10.72 8.99 18.96
N LEU A 35 9.78 8.34 18.28
CA LEU A 35 10.05 7.12 17.50
C LEU A 35 10.45 7.47 16.07
N SER A 36 11.72 7.86 15.90
CA SER A 36 12.29 8.28 14.61
C SER A 36 12.16 7.20 13.52
N PHE A 37 12.21 5.93 13.90
CA PHE A 37 12.04 4.80 12.97
C PHE A 37 10.65 4.78 12.32
N ILE A 38 9.60 5.16 13.04
CA ILE A 38 8.24 5.24 12.48
C ILE A 38 8.18 6.36 11.44
N THR A 39 8.73 7.53 11.78
CA THR A 39 8.77 8.70 10.89
C THR A 39 9.54 8.40 9.61
N ILE A 40 10.75 7.84 9.72
CA ILE A 40 11.56 7.48 8.55
C ILE A 40 10.85 6.39 7.73
N GLY A 41 10.35 5.35 8.39
CA GLY A 41 9.69 4.24 7.71
C GLY A 41 8.42 4.65 6.96
N THR A 42 7.59 5.53 7.53
CA THR A 42 6.39 6.07 6.87
C THR A 42 6.74 6.91 5.64
N ILE A 43 7.77 7.76 5.72
CA ILE A 43 8.23 8.56 4.58
C ILE A 43 8.78 7.65 3.48
N VAL A 44 9.69 6.72 3.83
CA VAL A 44 10.31 5.81 2.87
C VAL A 44 9.26 4.92 2.20
N ALA A 45 8.33 4.37 2.97
CA ALA A 45 7.22 3.58 2.43
C ALA A 45 6.35 4.39 1.45
N GLY A 46 5.99 5.62 1.81
CA GLY A 46 5.21 6.50 0.95
C GLY A 46 5.92 6.86 -0.34
N VAL A 47 7.20 7.24 -0.27
CA VAL A 47 8.04 7.54 -1.44
C VAL A 47 8.16 6.31 -2.33
N LEU A 48 8.42 5.13 -1.75
CA LEU A 48 8.57 3.90 -2.49
C LEU A 48 7.28 3.52 -3.23
N LEU A 49 6.11 3.70 -2.60
CA LEU A 49 4.80 3.49 -3.26
C LEU A 49 4.61 4.41 -4.47
N ILE A 50 4.95 5.70 -4.34
CA ILE A 50 4.80 6.67 -5.42
C ILE A 50 5.75 6.35 -6.57
N ILE A 51 7.03 6.11 -6.27
CA ILE A 51 8.04 5.74 -7.28
C ILE A 51 7.57 4.50 -8.04
N LEU A 52 7.08 3.47 -7.35
CA LEU A 52 6.54 2.27 -7.99
C LEU A 52 5.36 2.59 -8.91
N CYS A 53 4.38 3.38 -8.46
CA CYS A 53 3.23 3.72 -9.30
C CYS A 53 3.64 4.60 -10.50
N CYS A 54 4.70 5.41 -10.40
CA CYS A 54 5.24 6.21 -11.51
C CYS A 54 6.13 5.43 -12.48
N LEU A 55 7.03 4.57 -12.00
CA LEU A 55 7.92 3.74 -12.82
C LEU A 55 7.15 2.65 -13.56
N ILE A 56 6.20 2.01 -12.87
CA ILE A 56 5.31 1.02 -13.47
C ILE A 56 4.15 1.79 -14.08
N LYS A 57 4.37 2.33 -15.27
CA LYS A 57 3.33 2.87 -16.15
C LYS A 57 2.39 1.72 -16.59
N CYS A 58 1.59 1.22 -15.64
CA CYS A 58 0.57 0.17 -15.71
C CYS A 58 0.94 -1.13 -16.45
N ASN A 59 2.23 -1.50 -16.58
CA ASN A 59 2.61 -2.74 -17.25
C ASN A 59 2.77 -3.92 -16.27
N LYS A 60 2.02 -4.99 -16.57
CA LYS A 60 2.06 -6.41 -16.16
C LYS A 60 2.57 -6.92 -14.80
N ILE A 61 3.00 -6.11 -13.82
CA ILE A 61 3.49 -6.62 -12.52
C ILE A 61 2.63 -6.13 -11.34
N PRO A 62 1.35 -6.52 -11.24
CA PRO A 62 0.51 -6.19 -10.10
C PRO A 62 0.98 -6.84 -8.79
N CYS A 63 1.72 -7.96 -8.89
CA CYS A 63 2.17 -8.74 -7.74
C CYS A 63 3.11 -7.95 -6.82
N PHE A 64 4.08 -7.21 -7.38
CA PHE A 64 5.05 -6.46 -6.59
C PHE A 64 4.40 -5.31 -5.81
N ILE A 65 3.40 -4.65 -6.40
CA ILE A 65 2.61 -3.62 -5.73
C ILE A 65 1.77 -4.22 -4.60
N CYS A 66 1.07 -5.34 -4.84
CA CYS A 66 0.29 -5.98 -3.78
C CYS A 66 1.20 -6.41 -2.61
N LEU A 67 2.37 -7.00 -2.91
CA LEU A 67 3.33 -7.43 -1.90
C LEU A 67 3.87 -6.25 -1.09
N LEU A 68 4.19 -5.14 -1.76
CA LEU A 68 4.63 -3.92 -1.09
C LEU A 68 3.52 -3.33 -0.21
N LEU A 69 2.27 -3.32 -0.67
CA LEU A 69 1.13 -2.88 0.13
C LEU A 69 0.95 -3.71 1.39
N THR A 70 1.10 -5.04 1.30
CA THR A 70 1.07 -5.92 2.48
C THR A 70 2.19 -5.59 3.46
N LEU A 71 3.40 -5.35 2.95
CA LEU A 71 4.55 -4.98 3.78
C LEU A 71 4.30 -3.65 4.50
N VAL A 72 3.76 -2.66 3.79
CA VAL A 72 3.40 -1.35 4.34
C VAL A 72 2.25 -1.46 5.33
N SER A 73 1.23 -2.27 5.06
CA SER A 73 0.12 -2.48 5.99
C SER A 73 0.59 -3.08 7.30
N LEU A 74 1.46 -4.09 7.22
CA LEU A 74 2.04 -4.73 8.39
C LEU A 74 2.88 -3.73 9.20
N PHE A 75 3.71 -2.94 8.51
CA PHE A 75 4.50 -1.89 9.14
C PHE A 75 3.63 -0.84 9.85
N LEU A 76 2.55 -0.36 9.21
CA LEU A 76 1.65 0.64 9.78
C LEU A 76 0.91 0.12 11.02
N ILE A 77 0.40 -1.12 10.97
CA ILE A 77 -0.30 -1.74 12.10
C ILE A 77 0.65 -1.91 13.29
N ILE A 78 1.83 -2.49 13.07
CA ILE A 78 2.82 -2.69 14.13
C ILE A 78 3.28 -1.35 14.71
N SER A 79 3.57 -0.36 13.85
CA SER A 79 3.98 0.98 14.27
C SER A 79 2.88 1.70 15.06
N GLY A 80 1.61 1.55 14.64
CA GLY A 80 0.47 2.12 15.35
C GLY A 80 0.29 1.52 16.73
N ILE A 81 0.43 0.19 16.87
CA ILE A 81 0.40 -0.48 18.18
C ILE A 81 1.56 0.01 19.06
N LEU A 82 2.78 0.09 18.53
CA LEU A 82 3.94 0.62 19.26
C LEU A 82 3.72 2.08 19.72
N ALA A 83 3.12 2.93 18.88
CA ALA A 83 2.84 4.32 19.23
C ALA A 83 1.85 4.44 20.40
N ILE A 84 0.86 3.55 20.49
CA ILE A 84 -0.09 3.49 21.60
C ILE A 84 0.62 3.00 22.87
N VAL A 85 1.41 1.92 22.77
CA VAL A 85 2.00 1.27 23.94
C VAL A 85 3.16 2.06 24.54
N LEU A 86 4.05 2.64 23.71
CA LEU A 86 5.26 3.31 24.22
C LEU A 86 5.06 4.79 24.53
N ILE A 87 4.27 5.51 23.72
CA ILE A 87 4.14 6.98 23.81
C ILE A 87 2.77 7.37 24.37
N SER A 88 1.86 6.40 24.55
CA SER A 88 0.46 6.66 24.95
C SER A 88 -0.25 7.63 24.00
N SER A 89 0.23 7.75 22.75
CA SER A 89 -0.34 8.65 21.74
C SER A 89 -1.46 7.94 21.00
N ILE A 90 -2.64 7.94 21.62
CA ILE A 90 -3.83 7.24 21.12
C ILE A 90 -4.23 7.75 19.71
N ILE A 91 -4.15 9.06 19.49
CA ILE A 91 -4.59 9.70 18.24
C ILE A 91 -3.70 9.26 17.07
N VAL A 92 -2.38 9.39 17.21
CA VAL A 92 -1.42 9.01 16.15
C VAL A 92 -1.49 7.50 15.89
N GLY A 93 -1.58 6.70 16.96
CA GLY A 93 -1.75 5.26 16.85
C GLY A 93 -3.01 4.84 16.09
N LEU A 94 -4.17 5.45 16.39
CA LEU A 94 -5.43 5.19 15.67
C LEU A 94 -5.34 5.58 14.19
N ILE A 95 -4.69 6.70 13.86
CA ILE A 95 -4.50 7.13 12.48
C ILE A 95 -3.64 6.11 11.71
N LEU A 96 -2.52 5.67 12.30
CA LEU A 96 -1.63 4.67 11.71
C LEU A 96 -2.35 3.32 11.50
N ILE A 97 -3.12 2.86 12.49
CA ILE A 97 -3.91 1.63 12.39
C ILE A 97 -4.99 1.77 11.32
N GLY A 98 -5.71 2.90 11.29
CA GLY A 98 -6.76 3.17 10.31
C GLY A 98 -6.23 3.17 8.87
N LEU A 99 -5.09 3.82 8.64
CA LEU A 99 -4.37 3.75 7.36
C LEU A 99 -3.92 2.32 7.05
N GLY A 100 -3.41 1.59 8.04
CA GLY A 100 -3.07 0.17 7.92
C GLY A 100 -4.25 -0.68 7.45
N VAL A 101 -5.41 -0.55 8.08
CA VAL A 101 -6.63 -1.28 7.66
C VAL A 101 -7.05 -0.89 6.25
N LEU A 102 -7.00 0.39 5.90
CA LEU A 102 -7.30 0.84 4.53
C LEU A 102 -6.36 0.20 3.52
N THR A 103 -5.07 0.10 3.82
CA THR A 103 -4.10 -0.61 2.97
C THR A 103 -4.41 -2.09 2.85
N VAL A 104 -4.81 -2.78 3.92
CA VAL A 104 -5.23 -4.20 3.86
C VAL A 104 -6.41 -4.40 2.92
N ILE A 105 -7.39 -3.49 2.94
CA ILE A 105 -8.54 -3.55 2.02
C ILE A 105 -8.06 -3.39 0.57
N LEU A 106 -7.18 -2.43 0.29
CA LEU A 106 -6.59 -2.28 -1.04
C LEU A 106 -5.81 -3.53 -1.45
N THR A 107 -5.05 -4.13 -0.55
CA THR A 107 -4.33 -5.40 -0.79
C THR A 107 -5.28 -6.53 -1.13
N ALA A 108 -6.40 -6.67 -0.42
CA ALA A 108 -7.40 -7.70 -0.69
C ALA A 108 -8.00 -7.52 -2.09
N VAL A 109 -8.34 -6.28 -2.48
CA VAL A 109 -8.81 -5.95 -3.83
C VAL A 109 -7.73 -6.27 -4.88
N CYS A 110 -6.47 -5.95 -4.59
CA CYS A 110 -5.31 -6.24 -5.44
C CYS A 110 -5.17 -7.76 -5.68
N LEU A 111 -5.30 -8.56 -4.62
CA LEU A 111 -5.27 -10.03 -4.68
C LEU A 111 -6.45 -10.58 -5.50
N ILE A 112 -7.67 -10.12 -5.24
CA ILE A 112 -8.87 -10.57 -5.96
C ILE A 112 -8.75 -10.29 -7.46
N LEU A 113 -8.27 -9.11 -7.85
CA LEU A 113 -8.03 -8.76 -9.25
C LEU A 113 -6.95 -9.65 -9.88
N GLN A 114 -5.94 -10.07 -9.10
CA GLN A 114 -4.93 -11.03 -9.54
C GLN A 114 -5.51 -12.43 -9.74
N LEU A 115 -6.28 -12.96 -8.78
CA LEU A 115 -6.93 -14.27 -8.89
C LEU A 115 -7.91 -14.31 -10.06
N CYS A 116 -8.71 -13.26 -10.25
CA CYS A 116 -9.65 -13.14 -11.37
C CYS A 116 -8.91 -13.07 -12.71
N GLY A 117 -7.78 -12.35 -12.77
CA GLY A 117 -6.92 -12.34 -13.95
C GLY A 117 -6.32 -13.71 -14.27
N ILE A 118 -5.86 -14.47 -13.27
CA ILE A 118 -5.25 -15.80 -13.46
C ILE A 118 -6.29 -16.85 -13.84
N THR A 119 -7.49 -16.81 -13.24
CA THR A 119 -8.59 -17.73 -13.58
C THR A 119 -9.09 -17.55 -15.01
N ILE A 120 -9.04 -16.33 -15.57
CA ILE A 120 -9.35 -16.08 -16.99
C ILE A 120 -8.22 -16.59 -17.93
N ILE A 121 -6.97 -16.72 -17.43
CA ILE A 121 -5.82 -17.24 -18.20
C ILE A 121 -5.65 -18.75 -18.02
N LYS A 122 -6.54 -19.43 -17.30
CA LYS A 122 -6.66 -20.89 -17.39
C LYS A 122 -7.79 -21.22 -18.36
N PRO A 123 -7.54 -21.20 -19.70
CA PRO A 123 -8.49 -21.79 -20.61
C PRO A 123 -8.56 -23.27 -20.26
N THR A 124 -9.77 -23.72 -20.03
CA THR A 124 -10.23 -25.01 -20.55
C THR A 124 -9.61 -25.20 -21.94
N GLY A 125 -8.57 -26.04 -22.04
CA GLY A 125 -8.06 -26.55 -23.31
C GLY A 125 -7.12 -25.64 -24.14
N ARG A 126 -5.90 -26.19 -24.34
CA ARG A 126 -5.02 -26.06 -25.52
C ARG A 126 -4.37 -24.70 -25.91
N THR A 127 -3.07 -24.87 -26.18
CA THR A 127 -2.16 -24.23 -27.16
C THR A 127 -1.55 -22.86 -26.87
N GLY A 128 -0.23 -22.90 -26.58
CA GLY A 128 0.79 -22.08 -27.27
C GLY A 128 1.11 -20.72 -26.65
N CYS A 129 2.11 -20.67 -25.77
CA CYS A 129 2.91 -19.45 -25.62
C CYS A 129 3.95 -19.43 -26.75
N ASN A 130 3.89 -18.40 -27.60
CA ASN A 130 4.97 -18.00 -28.49
C ASN A 130 5.35 -16.56 -28.10
#